data_AF-K5WD62-F1
#
_entry.id   AF-K5WD62-F1
#
_cell.length_a   1.000
_cell.length_b   1.000
_cell.length_c   1.000
_cell.angle_alpha   90.00
_cell.angle_beta   90.00
_cell.angle_gamma   90.00
#
_symmetry.space_group_name_H-M   'P 1'
#
loop_
_entity.id
_entity.type
_entity.pdbx_description
1 polymer ?
#
loop_
_entity_poly.entity_id
_entity_poly.type
_entity_poly.pdbx_seq_one_letter_code
_entity_poly.pdbx_strand_id
1 'polypeptide(L)'
;MLTSCPAVDYAEQLVGRGHGLPLWYPEPTEGSFGEVEIGDVGYVSEGAFIRLFNALHPADHPINVHGVPEGFVMLEPNPSLLRSDKQHISPGPICTATTSYREVTAEVEGSK
;
A
#
# COMPACT_ATOMS: atom_id res chain seq x y z
N MET A 1 27.78 -3.29 1.77
CA MET A 1 26.40 -3.77 1.88
C MET A 1 25.55 -2.82 1.07
N LEU A 2 24.77 -3.31 0.10
CA LEU A 2 23.78 -2.47 -0.55
C LEU A 2 22.80 -2.03 0.53
N THR A 3 22.70 -0.73 0.79
CA THR A 3 21.64 -0.18 1.63
C THR A 3 20.34 -0.48 0.90
N SER A 4 19.57 -1.41 1.42
CA SER A 4 18.26 -1.75 0.87
C SER A 4 17.34 -0.53 0.97
N CYS A 5 16.41 -0.40 0.02
CA CYS A 5 15.39 0.64 0.06
C CYS A 5 14.38 0.27 1.16
N PRO A 6 14.18 1.08 2.22
CA PRO A 6 13.30 0.72 3.33
C PRO A 6 11.86 0.41 2.91
N ALA A 7 11.36 1.11 1.88
CA ALA A 7 10.03 0.87 1.35
C ALA A 7 9.91 -0.51 0.68
N VAL A 8 10.96 -0.97 0.00
CA VAL A 8 11.02 -2.31 -0.59
C VAL A 8 11.04 -3.36 0.51
N ASP A 9 11.92 -3.21 1.50
CA ASP A 9 12.03 -4.16 2.61
C ASP A 9 10.71 -4.26 3.40
N TYR A 10 10.08 -3.13 3.68
CA TYR A 10 8.78 -3.07 4.34
C TYR A 10 7.73 -3.86 3.55
N ALA A 11 7.70 -3.66 2.23
CA ALA A 11 6.73 -4.33 1.40
C ALA A 11 6.96 -5.84 1.30
N GLU A 12 8.22 -6.26 1.09
CA GLU A 12 8.60 -7.67 1.03
C GLU A 12 8.28 -8.41 2.34
N GLN A 13 8.50 -7.77 3.49
CA GLN A 13 8.26 -8.41 4.78
C GLN A 13 6.77 -8.58 5.13
N LEU A 14 5.88 -7.77 4.55
CA LEU A 14 4.46 -7.76 4.89
C LEU A 14 3.56 -8.34 3.80
N VAL A 15 3.98 -8.34 2.52
CA VAL A 15 3.16 -8.87 1.41
C VAL A 15 2.74 -10.33 1.63
N GLY A 16 3.60 -11.13 2.29
CA GLY A 16 3.30 -12.51 2.66
C GLY A 16 2.12 -12.70 3.62
N ARG A 17 1.59 -11.63 4.23
CA ARG A 17 0.37 -11.68 5.06
C ARG A 17 -0.92 -11.77 4.23
N GLY A 18 -0.87 -11.50 2.93
CA GLY A 18 -2.03 -11.66 2.04
C GLY A 18 -3.10 -10.57 2.16
N HIS A 19 -2.74 -9.39 2.68
CA HIS A 19 -3.64 -8.24 2.80
C HIS A 19 -3.53 -7.22 1.65
N GLY A 20 -2.81 -7.58 0.57
CA GLY A 20 -2.49 -6.69 -0.53
C GLY A 20 -1.06 -6.18 -0.48
N LEU A 21 -0.79 -5.09 -1.22
CA LEU A 21 0.53 -4.47 -1.27
C LEU A 21 0.66 -3.39 -0.17
N PRO A 22 1.44 -3.63 0.89
CA PRO A 22 1.75 -2.61 1.91
C PRO A 22 2.54 -1.43 1.32
N LEU A 23 2.15 -0.21 1.68
CA LEU A 23 2.83 1.03 1.30
C LEU A 23 3.60 1.63 2.48
N TRP A 24 4.80 2.15 2.23
CA TRP A 24 5.62 2.80 3.25
C TRP A 24 5.14 4.21 3.57
N TYR A 25 4.66 4.93 2.56
CA TYR A 25 3.90 6.18 2.70
C TYR A 25 2.48 5.91 2.21
N PRO A 26 1.59 5.43 3.10
CA PRO A 26 0.22 5.09 2.73
C PRO A 26 -0.66 6.32 2.50
N GLU A 27 -0.28 7.46 3.09
CA GLU A 27 -1.02 8.71 2.95
C GLU A 27 -1.04 9.16 1.48
N PRO A 28 -2.15 9.75 1.02
CA PRO A 28 -2.25 10.28 -0.34
C PRO A 28 -1.15 11.32 -0.59
N THR A 29 -0.52 11.29 -1.76
CA THR A 29 0.49 12.29 -2.10
C THR A 29 -0.10 13.69 -2.09
N GLU A 30 0.66 14.70 -1.67
CA GLU A 30 0.21 16.08 -1.66
C GLU A 30 -0.34 16.49 -3.04
N GLY A 31 -1.55 17.04 -3.08
CA GLY A 31 -2.24 17.41 -4.31
C GLY A 31 -3.07 16.29 -4.96
N SER A 32 -3.07 15.07 -4.41
CA SER A 32 -4.02 14.03 -4.81
C SER A 32 -5.41 14.29 -4.20
N PHE A 33 -6.48 13.89 -4.91
CA PHE A 33 -7.87 14.08 -4.52
C PHE A 33 -8.34 13.16 -3.38
N GLY A 34 -7.52 12.98 -2.35
CA GLY A 34 -7.83 12.13 -1.19
C GLY A 34 -7.34 10.70 -1.32
N GLU A 35 -7.89 9.85 -0.43
CA GLU A 35 -7.58 8.41 -0.26
C GLU A 35 -7.54 7.63 -1.57
N VAL A 36 -6.84 6.50 -1.59
CA VAL A 36 -6.88 5.56 -2.72
C VAL A 36 -8.30 4.98 -2.86
N GLU A 37 -8.85 5.06 -4.07
CA GLU A 37 -10.21 4.65 -4.41
C GLU A 37 -10.22 3.47 -5.38
N ILE A 38 -11.32 2.72 -5.41
CA ILE A 38 -11.51 1.68 -6.43
C ILE A 38 -11.50 2.35 -7.80
N GLY A 39 -10.71 1.80 -8.73
CA GLY A 39 -10.59 2.33 -10.08
C GLY A 39 -9.34 3.16 -10.31
N ASP A 40 -8.59 3.49 -9.26
CA ASP A 40 -7.35 4.24 -9.41
C ASP A 40 -6.34 3.46 -10.25
N VAL A 41 -5.83 4.15 -11.26
CA VAL A 41 -4.73 3.71 -12.09
C VAL A 41 -3.53 4.57 -11.76
N GLY A 42 -2.41 3.94 -11.44
CA GLY A 42 -1.24 4.62 -10.94
C GLY A 42 -0.02 3.72 -10.86
N TYR A 43 1.01 4.22 -10.19
CA TYR A 43 2.25 3.48 -9.94
C TYR A 43 2.74 3.74 -8.53
N VAL A 44 3.56 2.84 -8.00
CA VAL A 44 4.22 3.03 -6.71
C VAL A 44 5.61 3.60 -6.94
N SER A 45 5.95 4.68 -6.25
CA SER A 45 7.27 5.32 -6.28
C SER A 45 7.64 5.79 -4.88
N GLU A 46 8.88 5.53 -4.48
CA GLU A 46 9.40 5.90 -3.16
C GLU A 46 8.49 5.47 -1.98
N GLY A 47 7.76 4.36 -2.14
CA GLY A 47 6.88 3.82 -1.11
C GLY A 47 5.47 4.43 -1.05
N ALA A 48 5.12 5.36 -1.94
CA ALA A 48 3.80 5.95 -2.08
C ALA A 48 3.10 5.51 -3.37
N PHE A 49 1.76 5.47 -3.37
CA PHE A 49 0.98 5.31 -4.59
C PHE A 49 0.70 6.67 -5.25
N ILE A 50 1.07 6.80 -6.52
CA ILE A 50 0.86 7.99 -7.34
C ILE A 50 -0.29 7.72 -8.32
N ARG A 51 -1.45 8.35 -8.09
CA ARG A 51 -2.62 8.26 -8.97
C ARG A 51 -2.36 9.04 -10.27
N LEU A 52 -2.66 8.41 -11.41
CA LEU A 52 -2.70 9.05 -12.72
C LEU A 52 -4.12 9.51 -13.05
N PHE A 53 -5.09 8.60 -12.92
CA PHE A 53 -6.53 8.84 -13.12
C PHE A 53 -7.31 7.72 -12.43
N ASN A 54 -8.63 7.86 -12.33
CA ASN A 54 -9.55 6.84 -11.88
C ASN A 54 -10.45 6.38 -13.03
N ALA A 55 -10.45 5.07 -13.30
CA ALA A 55 -11.16 4.45 -14.41
C ALA A 55 -12.68 4.40 -14.23
N LEU A 56 -13.19 4.56 -13.01
CA LEU A 56 -14.62 4.53 -12.67
C LEU A 56 -15.26 5.93 -12.71
N HIS A 57 -14.46 6.97 -13.00
CA HIS A 57 -14.92 8.34 -13.14
C HIS A 57 -14.75 8.84 -14.58
N PRO A 58 -15.62 9.77 -15.03
CA PRO A 58 -15.50 10.33 -16.38
C PRO A 58 -14.26 11.22 -16.52
N ALA A 59 -13.87 11.51 -17.76
CA ALA A 59 -12.67 12.29 -18.06
C ALA A 59 -12.69 13.72 -17.49
N ASP A 60 -13.88 14.29 -17.31
CA ASP A 60 -14.10 15.64 -16.76
C ASP A 60 -14.29 15.65 -15.23
N HIS A 61 -14.22 14.49 -14.57
CA HIS A 61 -14.29 14.42 -13.11
C HIS A 61 -13.07 15.08 -12.46
N PRO A 62 -13.22 15.77 -11.32
CA PRO A 62 -12.09 16.40 -10.63
C PRO A 62 -10.92 15.45 -10.36
N ILE A 63 -11.20 14.18 -9.99
CA ILE A 63 -10.15 13.17 -9.75
C ILE A 63 -9.23 12.91 -10.96
N ASN A 64 -9.72 13.20 -12.16
CA ASN A 64 -9.05 13.01 -13.45
C ASN A 64 -8.50 14.34 -14.01
N VAL A 65 -8.22 15.34 -13.16
CA VAL A 65 -7.73 16.66 -13.59
C VAL A 65 -6.43 16.60 -14.40
N HIS A 66 -5.61 15.57 -14.17
CA HIS A 66 -4.34 15.36 -14.87
C HIS A 66 -4.53 14.70 -16.25
N GLY A 67 -5.78 14.45 -16.64
CA GLY A 67 -6.17 13.84 -17.90
C GLY A 67 -6.32 12.33 -17.81
N VAL A 68 -6.79 11.76 -18.91
CA VAL A 68 -6.97 10.32 -19.13
C VAL A 68 -6.33 9.95 -20.48
N PRO A 69 -6.07 8.66 -20.77
CA PRO A 69 -5.56 8.23 -22.06
C PRO A 69 -6.46 8.64 -23.24
N GLU A 70 -5.87 8.76 -24.44
CA GLU A 70 -6.63 9.03 -25.65
C GLU A 70 -7.65 7.92 -25.92
N GLY A 71 -8.90 8.31 -26.24
CA GLY A 71 -9.99 7.36 -26.45
C GLY A 71 -10.51 6.71 -25.16
N PHE A 72 -10.20 7.26 -23.99
CA PHE A 72 -10.71 6.75 -22.71
C PHE A 72 -12.24 6.64 -22.71
N VAL A 73 -12.71 5.45 -22.32
CA VAL A 73 -14.11 5.16 -22.01
C VAL A 73 -14.17 4.77 -20.55
N MET A 74 -15.00 5.46 -19.78
CA MET A 74 -15.20 5.17 -18.36
C MET A 74 -15.63 3.71 -18.19
N LEU A 75 -14.99 3.02 -17.25
CA LEU A 75 -15.39 1.67 -16.88
C LEU A 75 -16.67 1.75 -16.05
N GLU A 76 -17.72 1.09 -16.52
CA GLU A 76 -18.96 0.88 -15.75
C GLU A 76 -18.86 -0.45 -15.00
N PRO A 77 -18.50 -0.44 -13.70
CA PRO A 77 -18.32 -1.68 -12.96
C PRO A 77 -19.68 -2.33 -12.67
N ASN A 78 -19.73 -3.66 -12.73
CA ASN A 78 -20.85 -4.38 -12.15
C ASN A 78 -20.84 -4.15 -10.62
N PRO A 79 -21.89 -3.56 -10.02
CA PRO A 79 -21.91 -3.26 -8.58
C PRO A 79 -21.69 -4.49 -7.69
N SER A 80 -22.04 -5.69 -8.15
CA SER A 80 -21.81 -6.94 -7.42
C SER A 80 -20.34 -7.32 -7.29
N LEU A 81 -19.45 -6.72 -8.08
CA LEU A 81 -17.99 -6.91 -8.00
C LEU A 81 -17.31 -5.90 -7.06
N LEU A 82 -18.00 -4.83 -6.66
CA LEU A 82 -17.50 -3.83 -5.73
C LEU A 82 -17.68 -4.34 -4.29
N ARG A 83 -16.63 -4.95 -3.74
CA ARG A 83 -16.62 -5.41 -2.34
C ARG A 83 -15.95 -4.37 -1.44
N SER A 84 -16.62 -4.02 -0.36
CA SER A 84 -16.03 -3.26 0.75
C SER A 84 -16.26 -4.02 2.05
N ASP A 85 -15.17 -4.23 2.80
CA ASP A 85 -15.21 -4.85 4.13
C ASP A 85 -14.64 -3.85 5.12
N LYS A 86 -15.50 -3.25 5.95
CA LYS A 86 -15.11 -2.21 6.92
C LYS A 86 -14.08 -2.68 7.96
N GLN A 87 -13.86 -4.00 8.08
CA GLN A 87 -12.93 -4.63 9.01
C GLN A 87 -12.05 -5.67 8.31
N HIS A 88 -11.67 -5.43 7.04
CA HIS A 88 -10.84 -6.38 6.28
C HIS A 88 -9.54 -6.76 7.01
N ILE A 89 -9.01 -5.83 7.81
CA ILE A 89 -7.88 -6.05 8.70
C ILE A 89 -8.31 -5.67 10.12
N SER A 90 -8.08 -6.56 11.08
CA SER A 90 -8.36 -6.28 12.49
C SER A 90 -7.41 -5.20 13.02
N PRO A 91 -7.88 -4.27 13.88
CA PRO A 91 -7.01 -3.29 14.51
C PRO A 91 -5.88 -3.97 15.30
N GLY A 92 -4.64 -3.51 15.09
CA GLY A 92 -3.45 -4.04 15.78
C GLY A 92 -2.21 -4.06 14.89
N PRO A 93 -1.04 -4.40 15.46
CA PRO A 93 0.19 -4.48 14.69
C PRO A 93 0.16 -5.67 13.71
N ILE A 94 0.51 -5.42 12.46
CA ILE A 94 0.81 -6.46 11.47
C ILE A 94 2.33 -6.64 11.47
N CYS A 95 2.79 -7.83 11.88
CA CYS A 95 4.21 -8.16 11.87
C CYS A 95 4.57 -8.93 10.59
N THR A 96 5.85 -9.22 10.35
CA THR A 96 6.22 -10.28 9.41
C THR A 96 5.93 -11.66 10.01
N ALA A 97 5.79 -12.70 9.19
CA ALA A 97 5.72 -14.10 9.64
C ALA A 97 7.08 -14.82 9.52
N THR A 98 8.07 -14.22 8.87
CA THR A 98 9.35 -14.85 8.54
C THR A 98 10.45 -14.59 9.57
N THR A 99 10.26 -13.61 10.46
CA THR A 99 11.25 -13.27 11.50
C THR A 99 10.80 -13.81 12.85
N SER A 100 11.65 -14.61 13.48
CA SER A 100 11.51 -15.01 14.88
C SER A 100 12.62 -14.37 15.70
N TYR A 101 12.29 -13.89 16.90
CA TYR A 101 13.29 -13.38 17.84
C TYR A 101 13.44 -14.38 18.99
N ARG A 102 14.67 -14.51 19.52
CA ARG A 102 14.96 -15.23 20.76
C ARG A 102 15.82 -14.32 21.61
N GLU A 103 15.38 -14.09 22.84
CA GLU A 103 16.16 -13.38 23.84
C GLU A 103 17.18 -14.35 24.45
N VAL A 104 18.44 -13.93 24.52
CA VAL A 104 19.53 -14.73 25.11
C VAL A 104 20.15 -13.89 26.21
N THR A 105 20.02 -14.35 27.45
CA THR A 105 20.71 -13.77 28.60
C THR A 105 22.03 -14.50 28.81
N ALA A 106 23.10 -13.74 29.10
CA ALA A 106 24.39 -14.29 29.49
C ALA A 106 24.71 -13.83 30.91
N GLU A 107 24.91 -14.78 31.81
CA GLU A 107 25.43 -14.52 33.16
C GLU A 107 26.95 -14.64 33.13
N VAL A 108 27.66 -13.63 33.63
CA VAL A 108 29.12 -13.65 33.75
C VAL A 108 29.47 -14.00 35.20
N GLU A 109 29.93 -15.23 35.44
CA GLU A 109 30.52 -15.61 36.72
C GLU A 109 31.91 -14.96 36.87
N GLY A 110 32.01 -13.97 37.75
CA GLY A 110 33.28 -13.38 38.14
C GLY A 110 34.13 -14.36 38.94
N SER A 111 35.32 -14.71 38.44
CA SER A 111 36.34 -15.42 39.24
C SER A 111 36.88 -14.50 40.34
N LYS A 112 36.90 -15.06 41.56
CA LYS A 112 37.35 -14.41 42.80
C LYS A 112 38.86 -14.31 42.88
#